data_AF-A0A9E2K4B2-F1
#
_entry.id   AF-A0A9E2K4B2-F1
#
_cell.length_a   1.000
_cell.length_b   1.000
_cell.length_c   1.000
_cell.angle_alpha   90.00
_cell.angle_beta   90.00
_cell.angle_gamma   90.00
#
_symmetry.space_group_name_H-M   'P 1'
#
loop_
_entity.id
_entity.type
_entity.pdbx_description
1 polymer ?
#
loop_
_entity_poly.entity_id
_entity_poly.type
_entity_poly.pdbx_seq_one_letter_code
_entity_poly.pdbx_strand_id
1 'polypeptide(L)'
;MRAIWKGSIAFGLVNVPVKVYSATEDHDLKFHQVHAADHGRIRYQRVCEECGEVVDYSDIAKAYTAEDGRLVVITDEDLATLPEERSHEIEVLEFVPATEIDPLMYDRSYFLEPDAKSAKSYVLLAQALAETERVAIVYFALRNKTRLAALRVKDFGKRGGTRGVMVVHTLLWPDEIRDPDFPALDGKVEVKPAELKMAGQVVDSMAGEFHP
;
A
#
# COMPACT_ATOMS: atom_id res chain seq x y z
N MET A 1 -3.38 7.38 -17.34
CA MET A 1 -2.78 7.32 -15.98
C MET A 1 -1.75 8.43 -15.85
N ARG A 2 -1.66 9.10 -14.69
CA ARG A 2 -0.64 10.13 -14.40
C ARG A 2 0.42 9.53 -13.48
N ALA A 3 1.69 9.70 -13.81
CA ALA A 3 2.78 9.25 -12.95
C ALA A 3 2.74 10.01 -11.63
N ILE A 4 2.77 9.27 -10.51
CA ILE A 4 2.75 9.84 -9.16
C ILE A 4 4.16 9.94 -8.57
N TRP A 5 5.12 9.18 -9.13
CA TRP A 5 6.50 9.15 -8.70
C TRP A 5 7.40 8.69 -9.84
N LYS A 6 8.67 9.12 -9.81
CA LYS A 6 9.72 8.72 -10.76
C LYS A 6 11.00 8.41 -10.00
N GLY A 7 11.72 7.40 -10.47
CA GLY A 7 12.95 6.95 -9.83
C GLY A 7 13.52 5.70 -10.48
N SER A 8 14.28 4.92 -9.72
CA SER A 8 14.88 3.65 -10.18
C SER A 8 14.59 2.49 -9.24
N ILE A 9 14.63 1.27 -9.73
CA ILE A 9 14.82 0.06 -8.90
C ILE A 9 16.31 -0.23 -8.85
N ALA A 10 16.88 -0.40 -7.66
CA ALA A 10 18.27 -0.80 -7.48
C ALA A 10 18.41 -2.13 -6.76
N PHE A 11 19.27 -2.99 -7.31
CA PHE A 11 19.72 -4.20 -6.65
C PHE A 11 21.16 -4.50 -7.07
N GLY A 12 22.08 -4.58 -6.10
CA GLY A 12 23.50 -4.73 -6.36
C GLY A 12 24.06 -3.61 -7.25
N LEU A 13 24.40 -3.93 -8.50
CA LEU A 13 24.93 -2.98 -9.49
C LEU A 13 23.93 -2.64 -10.61
N VAL A 14 22.70 -3.15 -10.52
CA VAL A 14 21.68 -2.94 -11.54
C VAL A 14 20.78 -1.79 -11.12
N ASN A 15 20.61 -0.83 -12.04
CA ASN A 15 19.67 0.27 -11.90
C ASN A 15 18.63 0.21 -13.04
N VAL A 16 17.35 0.21 -12.68
CA VAL A 16 16.21 0.15 -13.60
C VAL A 16 15.34 1.38 -13.44
N PRO A 17 15.50 2.42 -14.30
CA PRO A 17 14.64 3.60 -14.28
C PRO A 17 13.17 3.27 -14.57
N VAL A 18 12.28 3.80 -13.74
CA VAL A 18 10.84 3.53 -13.76
C VAL A 18 9.99 4.75 -13.40
N LYS A 19 8.73 4.71 -13.83
CA LYS A 19 7.66 5.61 -13.37
C LYS A 19 6.60 4.80 -12.65
N VAL A 20 6.06 5.35 -11.57
CA VAL A 20 5.07 4.69 -10.74
C VAL A 20 3.69 5.32 -10.96
N TYR A 21 2.66 4.48 -11.04
CA TYR A 21 1.27 4.84 -11.24
C TYR A 21 0.38 4.10 -10.23
N SER A 22 -0.73 4.69 -9.79
CA SER A 22 -1.74 3.96 -9.00
C SER A 22 -2.26 2.77 -9.82
N ALA A 23 -2.29 1.57 -9.22
CA ALA A 23 -2.85 0.39 -9.88
C ALA A 23 -4.36 0.24 -9.64
N THR A 24 -4.89 0.96 -8.65
CA THR A 24 -6.29 0.96 -8.26
C THR A 24 -6.89 2.36 -8.41
N GLU A 25 -8.17 2.39 -8.75
CA GLU A 25 -8.99 3.59 -8.80
C GLU A 25 -10.31 3.28 -8.10
N ASP A 26 -10.78 4.24 -7.31
CA ASP A 26 -12.06 4.16 -6.63
C ASP A 26 -13.17 4.63 -7.58
N HIS A 27 -14.24 3.84 -7.69
CA HIS A 27 -15.39 4.11 -8.54
C HIS A 27 -16.58 4.70 -7.77
N ASP A 28 -16.42 4.97 -6.47
CA ASP A 28 -17.47 5.53 -5.64
C ASP A 28 -17.88 6.94 -6.10
N LEU A 29 -19.20 7.21 -6.00
CA LEU A 29 -19.76 8.52 -6.29
C LEU A 29 -19.28 9.52 -5.24
N LYS A 30 -18.60 10.58 -5.71
CA LYS A 30 -18.16 11.67 -4.83
C LYS A 30 -19.33 12.60 -4.51
N PHE A 31 -19.90 12.44 -3.33
CA PHE A 31 -20.86 13.39 -2.79
C PHE A 31 -20.16 14.63 -2.25
N HIS A 32 -20.85 15.76 -2.33
CA HIS A 32 -20.45 16.98 -1.65
C HIS A 32 -21.58 17.38 -0.71
N GLN A 33 -21.22 17.95 0.43
CA GLN A 33 -22.21 18.35 1.41
C GLN A 33 -22.88 19.65 0.97
N VAL A 34 -24.20 19.64 1.12
CA VAL A 34 -25.06 20.81 0.92
C VAL A 34 -25.91 21.00 2.15
N HIS A 35 -26.27 22.24 2.43
CA HIS A 35 -27.25 22.55 3.46
C HIS A 35 -28.61 21.99 3.03
N ALA A 36 -29.24 21.20 3.89
CA ALA A 36 -30.42 20.40 3.52
C ALA A 36 -31.64 21.26 3.11
N ALA A 37 -31.73 22.50 3.59
CA ALA A 37 -32.88 23.36 3.31
C ALA A 37 -32.78 24.12 1.98
N ASP A 38 -31.57 24.58 1.59
CA ASP A 38 -31.37 25.47 0.44
C ASP A 38 -30.38 24.94 -0.60
N HIS A 39 -29.80 23.76 -0.35
CA HIS A 39 -28.77 23.12 -1.18
C HIS A 39 -27.48 23.95 -1.37
N GLY A 40 -27.26 24.95 -0.51
CA GLY A 40 -26.04 25.75 -0.49
C GLY A 40 -24.82 24.90 -0.11
N ARG A 41 -23.65 25.22 -0.67
CA ARG A 41 -22.40 24.50 -0.37
C ARG A 41 -21.94 24.75 1.06
N ILE A 42 -21.65 23.69 1.80
CA ILE A 42 -21.05 23.79 3.13
C ILE A 42 -19.58 24.18 3.02
N ARG A 43 -19.15 25.12 3.85
CA ARG A 43 -17.73 25.49 4.06
C ARG A 43 -17.33 25.20 5.49
N TYR A 44 -16.10 24.74 5.67
CA TYR A 44 -15.49 24.49 6.96
C TYR A 44 -14.52 25.62 7.32
N GLN A 45 -14.55 26.04 8.57
CA GLN A 45 -13.54 26.93 9.16
C GLN A 45 -12.78 26.16 10.24
N ARG A 46 -11.48 26.39 10.34
CA ARG A 46 -10.65 25.86 11.43
C ARG A 46 -10.58 26.96 12.48
N VAL A 47 -10.93 26.63 13.71
CA VAL A 47 -10.97 27.58 14.81
C VAL A 47 -10.08 27.05 15.92
N CYS A 48 -9.19 27.91 16.45
CA CYS A 48 -8.34 27.55 17.58
C CYS A 48 -9.20 27.41 18.84
N GLU A 49 -9.04 26.30 19.57
CA GLU A 49 -9.83 26.03 20.78
C GLU A 49 -9.49 27.00 21.93
N GLU A 50 -8.23 27.43 22.03
CA GLU A 50 -7.76 28.31 23.11
C GLU A 50 -8.17 29.77 22.92
N CYS A 51 -8.01 30.33 21.70
CA CYS A 51 -8.29 31.75 21.44
C CYS A 51 -9.61 32.01 20.69
N GLY A 52 -10.25 30.98 20.13
CA GLY A 52 -11.50 31.11 19.38
C GLY A 52 -11.36 31.77 17.99
N GLU A 53 -10.13 32.06 17.54
CA GLU A 53 -9.88 32.69 16.25
C GLU A 53 -9.94 31.68 15.10
N VAL A 54 -10.41 32.13 13.94
CA VAL A 54 -10.35 31.35 12.70
C VAL A 54 -8.92 31.34 12.20
N VAL A 55 -8.35 30.16 12.00
CA VAL A 55 -6.94 29.97 11.65
C VAL A 55 -6.81 29.49 10.20
N ASP A 56 -5.94 30.15 9.45
CA ASP A 56 -5.57 29.74 8.11
C ASP A 56 -4.68 28.49 8.12
N TYR A 57 -4.69 27.72 7.02
CA TYR A 57 -3.94 26.47 6.95
C TYR A 57 -2.42 26.65 7.13
N SER A 58 -1.87 27.78 6.69
CA SER A 58 -0.44 28.11 6.84
C SER A 58 0.00 28.26 8.29
N ASP A 59 -0.94 28.60 9.17
CA ASP A 59 -0.66 28.95 10.56
C ASP A 59 -0.92 27.76 11.50
N ILE A 60 -1.21 26.58 10.93
CA ILE A 60 -1.45 25.35 11.67
C ILE A 60 -0.17 24.51 11.69
N ALA A 61 0.47 24.46 12.86
CA ALA A 61 1.57 23.55 13.11
C ALA A 61 1.06 22.16 13.54
N LYS A 62 1.90 21.14 13.35
CA LYS A 62 1.64 19.79 13.87
C LYS A 62 2.28 19.66 15.24
N ALA A 63 1.63 18.96 16.17
CA ALA A 63 2.23 18.65 17.46
C ALA A 63 2.09 17.16 17.77
N TYR A 64 3.11 16.62 18.45
CA TYR A 64 3.11 15.28 19.02
C TYR A 64 3.11 15.39 20.54
N THR A 65 2.20 14.65 21.19
CA THR A 65 2.19 14.55 22.66
C THR A 65 2.84 13.22 23.03
N ALA A 66 3.99 13.28 23.70
CA ALA A 66 4.69 12.10 24.20
C ALA A 66 3.92 11.46 25.36
N GLU A 67 4.22 10.19 25.66
CA GLU A 67 3.57 9.44 26.74
C GLU A 67 3.75 10.09 28.13
N ASP A 68 4.81 10.88 28.31
CA ASP A 68 5.08 11.66 29.52
C ASP A 68 4.33 13.01 29.58
N GLY A 69 3.45 13.28 28.61
CA GLY A 69 2.62 14.47 28.53
C GLY A 69 3.30 15.68 27.89
N ARG A 70 4.56 15.59 27.45
CA ARG A 70 5.23 16.69 26.76
C ARG A 70 4.66 16.88 25.36
N LEU A 71 4.24 18.10 25.06
CA LEU A 71 3.82 18.51 23.73
C LEU A 71 5.02 19.08 22.97
N VAL A 72 5.31 18.47 21.82
CA VAL A 72 6.38 18.88 20.92
C VAL A 72 5.74 19.35 19.62
N VAL A 73 5.86 20.63 19.31
CA VAL A 73 5.46 21.16 18.00
C VAL A 73 6.53 20.78 16.99
N ILE A 74 6.11 20.15 15.90
CA ILE A 74 6.96 19.71 14.80
C ILE A 74 6.74 20.69 13.64
N THR A 75 7.78 21.44 13.31
CA THR A 75 7.78 22.35 12.16
C THR A 75 8.18 21.62 10.88
N ASP A 76 7.86 22.20 9.71
CA ASP A 76 8.35 21.68 8.43
C ASP A 76 9.89 21.73 8.33
N GLU A 77 10.53 22.67 9.04
CA GLU A 77 11.99 22.79 9.14
C GLU A 77 12.58 21.63 9.95
N ASP A 78 11.97 21.26 11.08
CA ASP A 78 12.39 20.09 11.86
C ASP A 78 12.32 18.81 11.02
N LEU A 79 11.22 18.63 10.27
CA LEU A 79 11.05 17.51 9.34
C LEU A 79 12.11 17.51 8.22
N ALA A 80 12.52 18.68 7.75
CA ALA A 80 13.55 18.81 6.71
C ALA A 80 14.97 18.47 7.23
N THR A 81 15.21 18.57 8.54
CA THR A 81 16.50 18.16 9.15
C THR A 81 16.62 16.66 9.40
N LEU A 82 15.52 15.93 9.34
CA LEU A 82 15.57 14.46 9.43
C LEU A 82 16.42 13.92 8.27
N PRO A 83 17.24 12.89 8.49
CA PRO A 83 18.04 12.29 7.44
C PRO A 83 17.13 11.97 6.25
N GLU A 84 17.38 12.64 5.13
CA GLU A 84 16.60 12.58 3.90
C GLU A 84 16.24 11.12 3.59
N GLU A 85 14.95 10.78 3.69
CA GLU A 85 14.46 9.46 3.33
C GLU A 85 14.92 9.15 1.91
N ARG A 86 15.71 8.08 1.76
CA ARG A 86 16.47 7.72 0.55
C ARG A 86 15.68 7.91 -0.75
N SER A 87 15.91 9.08 -1.35
CA SER A 87 16.36 9.31 -2.72
C SER A 87 15.75 8.43 -3.81
N HIS A 88 14.56 8.75 -4.31
CA HIS A 88 14.07 8.37 -5.66
C HIS A 88 14.36 6.93 -6.13
N GLU A 89 14.47 5.98 -5.21
CA GLU A 89 14.96 4.64 -5.49
C GLU A 89 14.13 3.61 -4.72
N ILE A 90 13.90 2.50 -5.39
CA ILE A 90 13.29 1.30 -4.87
C ILE A 90 14.45 0.34 -4.61
N GLU A 91 14.96 0.34 -3.38
CA GLU A 91 16.09 -0.49 -2.96
C GLU A 91 15.62 -1.92 -2.70
N VAL A 92 16.13 -2.90 -3.45
CA VAL A 92 15.82 -4.31 -3.23
C VAL A 92 16.67 -4.86 -2.09
N LEU A 93 16.00 -5.42 -1.10
CA LEU A 93 16.62 -6.02 0.09
C LEU A 93 16.87 -7.51 -0.11
N GLU A 94 15.85 -8.24 -0.57
CA GLU A 94 15.91 -9.69 -0.74
C GLU A 94 14.81 -10.20 -1.70
N PHE A 95 14.87 -11.48 -2.03
CA PHE A 95 13.90 -12.16 -2.89
C PHE A 95 13.29 -13.36 -2.16
N VAL A 96 11.98 -13.30 -1.91
CA VAL A 96 11.23 -14.32 -1.15
C VAL A 96 10.16 -14.98 -2.04
N PRO A 97 9.71 -16.20 -1.75
CA PRO A 97 8.52 -16.76 -2.38
C PRO A 97 7.28 -15.93 -2.03
N ALA A 98 6.33 -15.80 -2.95
CA ALA A 98 5.10 -15.04 -2.71
C ALA A 98 4.26 -15.58 -1.54
N THR A 99 4.39 -16.87 -1.22
CA THR A 99 3.67 -17.56 -0.14
C THR A 99 4.15 -17.19 1.26
N GLU A 100 5.34 -16.58 1.39
CA GLU A 100 5.85 -16.13 2.70
C GLU A 100 5.25 -14.77 3.11
N ILE A 101 4.60 -14.07 2.18
CA ILE A 101 3.97 -12.76 2.45
C ILE A 101 2.50 -13.00 2.77
N ASP A 102 2.12 -12.80 4.04
CA ASP A 102 0.74 -12.92 4.48
C ASP A 102 -0.15 -11.91 3.71
N PRO A 103 -1.31 -12.33 3.16
CA PRO A 103 -2.25 -11.44 2.50
C PRO A 103 -2.64 -10.20 3.30
N LEU A 104 -2.68 -10.28 4.63
CA LEU A 104 -2.97 -9.16 5.54
C LEU A 104 -1.92 -8.06 5.48
N MET A 105 -0.70 -8.36 5.03
CA MET A 105 0.36 -7.36 4.92
C MET A 105 0.16 -6.43 3.72
N TYR A 106 -0.60 -6.80 2.68
CA TYR A 106 -0.74 -5.95 1.50
C TYR A 106 -1.66 -4.73 1.73
N ASP A 107 -1.18 -3.52 1.41
CA ASP A 107 -1.94 -2.27 1.52
C ASP A 107 -2.31 -1.68 0.14
N ARG A 108 -1.39 -0.97 -0.53
CA ARG A 108 -1.66 -0.27 -1.80
C ARG A 108 -0.83 -0.83 -2.94
N SER A 109 -1.44 -0.86 -4.11
CA SER A 109 -0.82 -1.42 -5.32
C SER A 109 -0.47 -0.32 -6.32
N TYR A 110 0.70 -0.43 -6.95
CA TYR A 110 1.18 0.52 -7.94
C TYR A 110 1.83 -0.17 -9.14
N PHE A 111 1.58 0.34 -10.34
CA PHE A 111 2.22 -0.13 -11.57
C PHE A 111 3.53 0.59 -11.82
N LEU A 112 4.51 -0.17 -12.32
CA LEU A 112 5.81 0.33 -12.75
C LEU A 112 5.89 0.32 -14.28
N GLU A 113 6.11 1.47 -14.88
CA GLU A 113 6.42 1.61 -16.30
C GLU A 113 7.94 1.81 -16.47
N PRO A 114 8.62 1.10 -17.39
CA PRO A 114 10.01 1.39 -17.68
C PRO A 114 10.18 2.79 -18.28
N ASP A 115 11.30 3.46 -17.97
CA ASP A 115 11.73 4.56 -18.82
C ASP A 115 12.05 4.03 -20.23
N ALA A 116 11.66 4.79 -21.26
CA ALA A 116 11.82 4.41 -22.66
C ALA A 116 13.28 4.10 -23.03
N LYS A 117 14.26 4.73 -22.35
CA LYS A 117 15.68 4.53 -22.60
C LYS A 117 16.25 3.25 -21.95
N SER A 118 15.52 2.60 -21.04
CA SER A 118 16.00 1.48 -20.23
C SER A 118 15.07 0.27 -20.22
N ALA A 119 14.25 0.09 -21.27
CA ALA A 119 13.28 -1.00 -21.34
C ALA A 119 13.90 -2.41 -21.18
N LYS A 120 15.15 -2.62 -21.63
CA LYS A 120 15.81 -3.94 -21.56
C LYS A 120 16.04 -4.40 -20.12
N SER A 121 16.51 -3.53 -19.22
CA SER A 121 16.78 -3.92 -17.83
C SER A 121 15.50 -4.18 -17.04
N TYR A 122 14.44 -3.42 -17.33
CA TYR A 122 13.10 -3.69 -16.80
C TYR A 122 12.59 -5.06 -17.22
N VAL A 123 12.64 -5.37 -18.53
CA VAL A 123 12.14 -6.66 -19.04
C VAL A 123 12.97 -7.81 -18.48
N LEU A 124 14.29 -7.66 -18.39
CA LEU A 124 15.16 -8.68 -17.80
C LEU A 124 14.81 -8.97 -16.33
N LEU A 125 14.62 -7.92 -15.52
CA LEU A 125 14.21 -8.08 -14.12
C LEU A 125 12.83 -8.73 -14.02
N ALA A 126 11.87 -8.28 -14.84
CA ALA A 126 10.54 -8.86 -14.85
C ALA A 126 10.55 -10.34 -15.26
N GLN A 127 11.33 -10.72 -16.27
CA GLN A 127 11.49 -12.12 -16.66
C GLN A 127 12.15 -12.95 -15.55
N ALA A 128 13.22 -12.44 -14.92
CA ALA A 128 13.88 -13.12 -13.81
C ALA A 128 12.94 -13.36 -12.63
N LEU A 129 12.15 -12.36 -12.23
CA LEU A 129 11.15 -12.52 -11.16
C LEU A 129 10.07 -13.54 -11.52
N ALA A 130 9.59 -13.52 -12.77
CA ALA A 130 8.57 -14.46 -13.24
C ALA A 130 9.08 -15.91 -13.32
N GLU A 131 10.29 -16.13 -13.85
CA GLU A 131 10.90 -17.46 -14.00
C GLU A 131 11.32 -18.07 -12.66
N THR A 132 11.71 -17.24 -11.69
CA THR A 132 12.13 -17.70 -10.36
C THR A 132 10.98 -17.83 -9.37
N GLU A 133 9.77 -17.40 -9.75
CA GLU A 133 8.59 -17.33 -8.88
C GLU A 133 8.84 -16.56 -7.57
N ARG A 134 9.69 -15.53 -7.64
CA ARG A 134 10.08 -14.70 -6.50
C ARG A 134 9.39 -13.34 -6.51
N VAL A 135 9.25 -12.80 -5.31
CA VAL A 135 8.89 -11.42 -5.03
C VAL A 135 10.11 -10.74 -4.43
N ALA A 136 10.44 -9.54 -4.91
CA ALA A 136 11.47 -8.73 -4.30
C ALA A 136 10.88 -7.94 -3.13
N ILE A 137 11.48 -8.04 -1.95
CA ILE A 137 11.19 -7.15 -0.82
C ILE A 137 12.03 -5.89 -1.01
N VAL A 138 11.39 -4.72 -0.95
CA VAL A 138 12.00 -3.45 -1.29
C VAL A 138 11.65 -2.37 -0.28
N TYR A 139 12.53 -1.39 -0.12
CA TYR A 139 12.12 -0.09 0.42
C TYR A 139 11.54 0.76 -0.71
N PHE A 140 10.36 1.35 -0.48
CA PHE A 140 9.71 2.26 -1.40
C PHE A 140 9.26 3.53 -0.69
N ALA A 141 9.90 4.65 -1.04
CA ALA A 141 9.57 5.97 -0.53
C ALA A 141 8.50 6.66 -1.40
N LEU A 142 7.35 6.98 -0.80
CA LEU A 142 6.28 7.71 -1.47
C LEU A 142 5.67 8.76 -0.53
N ARG A 143 5.67 10.03 -0.96
CA ARG A 143 5.14 11.19 -0.20
C ARG A 143 5.77 11.32 1.19
N ASN A 144 7.10 11.28 1.26
CA ASN A 144 7.89 11.44 2.49
C ASN A 144 7.57 10.37 3.55
N LYS A 145 7.25 9.16 3.09
CA LYS A 145 7.18 7.96 3.92
C LYS A 145 7.86 6.82 3.19
N THR A 146 8.93 6.29 3.78
CA THR A 146 9.54 5.03 3.35
C THR A 146 8.77 3.86 3.95
N ARG A 147 8.36 2.91 3.10
CA ARG A 147 7.69 1.68 3.52
C ARG A 147 8.41 0.46 2.99
N LEU A 148 8.25 -0.66 3.69
CA LEU A 148 8.50 -1.97 3.12
C LEU A 148 7.46 -2.22 2.01
N ALA A 149 7.87 -2.88 0.94
CA ALA A 149 7.01 -3.18 -0.18
C ALA A 149 7.41 -4.50 -0.87
N ALA A 150 6.44 -5.11 -1.53
CA ALA A 150 6.59 -6.31 -2.32
C ALA A 150 6.52 -5.98 -3.82
N LEU A 151 7.64 -6.15 -4.52
CA LEU A 151 7.76 -5.99 -5.97
C LEU A 151 7.62 -7.35 -6.66
N ARG A 152 6.59 -7.48 -7.50
CA ARG A 152 6.28 -8.71 -8.24
C ARG A 152 5.90 -8.42 -9.68
N VAL A 153 5.85 -9.45 -10.51
CA VAL A 153 5.36 -9.36 -11.89
C VAL A 153 3.95 -9.92 -11.94
N LYS A 154 3.07 -9.23 -12.66
CA LYS A 154 1.72 -9.71 -12.96
C LYS A 154 1.47 -9.65 -14.45
N ASP A 155 0.92 -10.72 -14.99
CA ASP A 155 0.46 -10.73 -16.39
C ASP A 155 -0.91 -10.04 -16.49
N PHE A 156 -0.99 -9.06 -17.39
CA PHE A 156 -2.21 -8.32 -17.72
C PHE A 156 -2.63 -8.51 -19.18
N GLY A 157 -2.02 -9.45 -19.90
CA GLY A 157 -2.29 -9.72 -21.30
C GLY A 157 -3.75 -10.14 -21.56
N LYS A 158 -4.59 -9.19 -21.99
CA LYS A 158 -5.87 -9.49 -22.64
C LYS A 158 -5.58 -9.74 -24.13
N ARG A 159 -5.50 -11.02 -24.54
CA ARG A 159 -5.21 -11.53 -25.90
C ARG A 159 -3.72 -11.49 -26.32
N GLY A 160 -3.02 -12.60 -26.10
CA GLY A 160 -1.90 -13.03 -26.96
C GLY A 160 -0.59 -12.23 -26.90
N GLY A 161 -0.40 -11.37 -25.90
CA GLY A 161 0.87 -10.68 -25.68
C GLY A 161 1.28 -10.71 -24.22
N THR A 162 2.40 -11.37 -23.93
CA THR A 162 3.04 -11.46 -22.60
C THR A 162 3.63 -10.11 -22.23
N ARG A 163 2.81 -9.16 -21.80
CA ARG A 163 3.32 -7.92 -21.19
C ARG A 163 3.20 -8.05 -19.69
N GLY A 164 4.13 -8.79 -19.10
CA GLY A 164 4.32 -8.82 -17.65
C GLY A 164 4.61 -7.41 -17.17
N VAL A 165 3.76 -6.90 -16.28
CA VAL A 165 3.91 -5.58 -15.66
C VAL A 165 4.42 -5.78 -14.24
N MET A 166 5.50 -5.10 -13.89
CA MET A 166 5.93 -5.04 -12.51
C MET A 166 4.94 -4.22 -11.68
N VAL A 167 4.55 -4.77 -10.54
CA VAL A 167 3.64 -4.20 -9.57
C VAL A 167 4.37 -4.14 -8.24
N VAL A 168 4.38 -2.97 -7.61
CA VAL A 168 4.85 -2.81 -6.24
C VAL A 168 3.63 -2.67 -5.33
N HIS A 169 3.60 -3.46 -4.27
CA HIS A 169 2.61 -3.37 -3.23
C HIS A 169 3.25 -2.84 -1.96
N THR A 170 2.74 -1.76 -1.37
CA THR A 170 3.18 -1.38 -0.01
C THR A 170 2.74 -2.44 0.98
N LEU A 171 3.59 -2.70 1.97
CA LEU A 171 3.32 -3.63 3.05
C LEU A 171 3.03 -2.87 4.34
N LEU A 172 2.09 -3.40 5.12
CA LEU A 172 1.90 -3.10 6.53
C LEU A 172 2.95 -3.87 7.33
N TRP A 173 3.51 -3.23 8.35
CA TRP A 173 4.34 -3.91 9.33
C TRP A 173 3.51 -4.85 10.20
N PRO A 174 4.11 -5.94 10.74
CA PRO A 174 3.38 -6.85 11.62
C PRO A 174 2.69 -6.18 12.81
N ASP A 175 3.27 -5.12 13.37
CA ASP A 175 2.68 -4.33 14.47
C ASP A 175 1.54 -3.39 14.03
N GLU A 176 1.40 -3.12 12.73
CA GLU A 176 0.23 -2.43 12.17
C GLU A 176 -0.96 -3.39 11.98
N ILE A 177 -0.73 -4.71 12.04
CA ILE A 177 -1.76 -5.75 11.97
C ILE A 177 -2.23 -6.05 13.39
N ARG A 178 -3.55 -5.92 13.61
CA ARG A 178 -4.14 -6.16 14.92
C ARG A 178 -4.21 -7.64 15.24
N ASP A 179 -3.87 -8.00 16.47
CA ASP A 179 -4.16 -9.32 17.00
C ASP A 179 -5.67 -9.54 17.13
N PRO A 180 -6.19 -10.71 16.70
CA PRO A 180 -7.59 -11.05 16.87
C PRO A 180 -7.89 -11.37 18.35
N ASP A 181 -8.58 -10.47 19.05
CA ASP A 181 -9.07 -10.67 20.41
C ASP A 181 -10.56 -11.07 20.38
N PHE A 182 -10.81 -12.38 20.27
CA PHE A 182 -12.16 -12.95 20.18
C PHE A 182 -12.39 -14.02 21.25
N PRO A 183 -12.87 -13.65 22.46
CA PRO A 183 -13.05 -14.58 23.57
C PRO A 183 -13.94 -15.81 23.26
N ALA A 184 -14.84 -15.68 22.27
CA ALA A 184 -15.68 -16.78 21.81
C ALA A 184 -14.89 -17.94 21.20
N LEU A 185 -13.64 -17.72 20.77
CA LEU A 185 -12.77 -18.72 20.17
C LEU A 185 -11.80 -19.38 21.18
N ASP A 186 -11.74 -18.88 22.42
CA ASP A 186 -10.82 -19.40 23.45
C ASP A 186 -11.25 -20.76 24.00
N GLY A 187 -12.55 -21.07 23.89
CA GLY A 187 -13.11 -22.35 24.32
C GLY A 187 -12.76 -23.49 23.36
N LYS A 188 -12.36 -24.64 23.91
CA LYS A 188 -12.27 -25.87 23.11
C LYS A 188 -13.67 -26.37 22.76
N VAL A 189 -14.05 -26.25 21.49
CA VAL A 189 -15.26 -26.85 20.94
C VAL A 189 -14.88 -28.17 20.27
N GLU A 190 -15.46 -29.28 20.72
CA GLU A 190 -15.28 -30.57 20.04
C GLU A 190 -16.16 -30.64 18.79
N VAL A 191 -15.55 -30.98 17.66
CA VAL A 191 -16.24 -31.22 16.38
C VAL A 191 -16.17 -32.70 16.05
N LYS A 192 -17.31 -33.36 15.85
CA LYS A 192 -17.30 -34.80 15.52
C LYS A 192 -16.84 -35.01 14.08
N PRO A 193 -16.08 -36.09 13.78
CA PRO A 193 -15.63 -36.37 12.41
C PRO A 193 -16.76 -36.46 11.38
N ALA A 194 -17.95 -36.96 11.77
CA ALA A 194 -19.11 -37.03 10.90
C ALA A 194 -19.68 -35.65 10.54
N GLU A 195 -19.69 -34.72 11.50
CA GLU A 195 -20.16 -33.34 11.32
C GLU A 195 -19.19 -32.60 10.39
N LEU A 196 -17.88 -32.72 10.63
CA LEU A 196 -16.85 -32.13 9.76
C LEU A 196 -16.93 -32.66 8.33
N LYS A 197 -17.14 -33.97 8.16
CA LYS A 197 -17.30 -34.59 6.84
C LYS A 197 -18.53 -34.05 6.10
N MET A 198 -19.66 -33.92 6.79
CA MET A 198 -20.88 -33.38 6.19
C MET A 198 -20.70 -31.91 5.80
N ALA A 199 -20.07 -31.10 6.67
CA ALA A 199 -19.74 -29.71 6.36
C ALA A 199 -18.84 -29.60 5.12
N GLY A 200 -17.80 -30.44 5.02
CA GLY A 200 -16.93 -30.49 3.84
C GLY A 200 -17.68 -30.78 2.54
N GLN A 201 -18.63 -31.73 2.55
CA GLN A 201 -19.46 -32.02 1.37
C GLN A 201 -20.29 -30.82 0.91
N VAL A 202 -20.80 -30.02 1.85
CA VAL A 202 -21.54 -28.79 1.53
C VAL A 202 -20.60 -27.78 0.87
N VAL A 203 -19.41 -27.55 1.45
CA VAL A 203 -18.40 -26.65 0.88
C VAL A 203 -18.04 -27.06 -0.55
N ASP A 204 -17.73 -28.34 -0.77
CA ASP A 204 -17.36 -28.86 -2.08
C ASP A 204 -18.51 -28.71 -3.11
N SER A 205 -19.75 -28.92 -2.69
CA SER A 205 -20.93 -28.77 -3.56
C SER A 205 -21.18 -27.33 -4.02
N MET A 206 -20.67 -26.35 -3.27
CA MET A 206 -20.82 -24.92 -3.54
C MET A 206 -19.55 -24.29 -4.14
N ALA A 207 -18.48 -25.07 -4.34
CA ALA A 207 -17.26 -24.59 -4.94
C ALA A 207 -17.45 -24.27 -6.43
N GLY A 208 -16.84 -23.18 -6.91
CA GLY A 208 -16.93 -22.75 -8.29
C GLY A 208 -15.74 -21.88 -8.69
N GLU A 209 -15.64 -21.56 -9.98
CA GLU A 209 -14.61 -20.65 -10.48
C GLU A 209 -14.93 -19.20 -10.08
N PHE A 210 -13.92 -18.49 -9.59
CA PHE A 210 -14.05 -17.10 -9.21
C PHE A 210 -13.91 -16.18 -10.44
N HIS A 211 -14.94 -15.38 -10.69
CA HIS A 211 -14.98 -14.39 -11.77
C HIS A 211 -15.33 -13.01 -11.20
N PRO A 212 -14.32 -12.21 -10.77
CA PRO A 212 -14.51 -10.88 -10.18
C PRO A 212 -14.97 -9.82 -11.19
#